data_AF-A0AAQ1GFS7-F1
#
_entry.id   AF-A0AAQ1GFS7-F1
#
_cell.length_a   1.000
_cell.length_b   1.000
_cell.length_c   1.000
_cell.angle_alpha   90.00
_cell.angle_beta   90.00
_cell.angle_gamma   90.00
#
_symmetry.space_group_name_H-M   'P 1'
#
loop_
_entity.id
_entity.type
_entity.pdbx_description
1 polymer ?
#
loop_
_entity_poly.entity_id
_entity_poly.type
_entity_poly.pdbx_seq_one_letter_code
_entity_poly.pdbx_strand_id
1 'polypeptide(L)'
;MIEVHAHDACVMRVKNKSKIWLLILSFVLVFPRESVAGVATIFEGLNFVTYQSHDSLNGFYYARSGIFSCGFLFVGVLSSPQKNADSVNLVRVKTFDFVPHVPAYTYDKRDPRSDIDGTVYVAPGSISLKTDSPHAGCQSAAGMFDAPPGERGASVFAEVGKLPASGIFVVGKKAFFYRIENEVKTKEYLLPGSFVLATKKKKGFSFVRYVDPDSQIDDDDPKRVVSGWIRTSSLVNPFPLKGKQ
;
A
#
# COMPACT_ATOMS: atom_id res chain seq x y z
N MET A 1 -91.33 23.86 -36.37
CA MET A 1 -90.48 23.77 -37.57
C MET A 1 -89.13 23.23 -37.14
N ILE A 2 -88.79 22.06 -37.68
CA ILE A 2 -87.49 21.39 -37.72
C ILE A 2 -87.01 20.71 -36.43
N GLU A 3 -87.02 19.40 -36.59
CA GLU A 3 -86.47 18.30 -35.80
C GLU A 3 -84.97 18.10 -36.16
N VAL A 4 -84.29 17.26 -35.37
CA VAL A 4 -83.11 16.42 -35.71
C VAL A 4 -81.71 16.84 -35.20
N HIS A 5 -81.31 16.07 -34.17
CA HIS A 5 -80.05 15.35 -33.87
C HIS A 5 -78.65 15.99 -33.74
N ALA A 6 -78.10 15.78 -32.53
CA ALA A 6 -76.89 15.02 -32.13
C ALA A 6 -75.50 15.35 -32.74
N HIS A 7 -74.48 15.46 -31.86
CA HIS A 7 -73.20 14.74 -31.92
C HIS A 7 -72.30 15.08 -30.70
N ASP A 8 -71.71 14.04 -30.08
CA ASP A 8 -70.32 13.90 -29.58
C ASP A 8 -69.73 14.89 -28.53
N ALA A 9 -68.82 14.56 -27.60
CA ALA A 9 -68.11 13.34 -27.22
C ALA A 9 -67.35 13.54 -25.87
N CYS A 10 -67.07 12.41 -25.21
CA CYS A 10 -65.86 12.05 -24.44
C CYS A 10 -65.26 13.04 -23.41
N VAL A 11 -65.51 12.75 -22.12
CA VAL A 11 -64.77 13.30 -20.96
C VAL A 11 -63.51 12.47 -20.72
N MET A 12 -62.33 13.02 -21.01
CA MET A 12 -61.03 12.42 -20.67
C MET A 12 -60.49 12.94 -19.34
N ARG A 13 -60.40 12.01 -18.39
CA ARG A 13 -59.76 12.09 -17.07
C ARG A 13 -58.23 12.00 -17.23
N VAL A 14 -57.46 12.96 -16.69
CA VAL A 14 -56.02 12.79 -16.47
C VAL A 14 -55.68 13.06 -15.00
N LYS A 15 -55.44 11.98 -14.25
CA LYS A 15 -54.92 12.01 -12.88
C LYS A 15 -53.42 12.32 -12.90
N ASN A 16 -53.04 13.34 -12.15
CA ASN A 16 -51.68 13.82 -11.94
C ASN A 16 -50.77 12.74 -11.32
N LYS A 17 -50.01 12.02 -12.16
CA LYS A 17 -49.01 10.99 -11.75
C LYS A 17 -47.55 11.48 -11.84
N SER A 18 -47.31 12.80 -11.76
CA SER A 18 -45.99 13.37 -12.05
C SER A 18 -44.98 13.33 -10.88
N LYS A 19 -45.43 13.14 -9.64
CA LYS A 19 -44.56 13.36 -8.46
C LYS A 19 -43.85 12.11 -7.88
N ILE A 20 -44.20 10.90 -8.31
CA ILE A 20 -43.64 9.66 -7.72
C ILE A 20 -42.37 9.19 -8.45
N TRP A 21 -42.19 9.57 -9.72
CA TRP A 21 -41.01 9.17 -10.51
C TRP A 21 -39.72 9.89 -10.12
N LEU A 22 -39.81 11.08 -9.50
CA LEU A 22 -38.65 11.87 -9.06
C LEU A 22 -37.97 11.33 -7.80
N LEU A 23 -38.66 10.52 -6.99
CA LEU A 23 -38.06 9.93 -5.77
C LEU A 23 -37.26 8.65 -6.06
N ILE A 24 -37.59 7.91 -7.12
CA ILE A 24 -36.89 6.68 -7.50
C ILE A 24 -35.56 7.01 -8.22
N LEU A 25 -35.49 8.12 -8.96
CA LEU A 25 -34.26 8.54 -9.65
C LEU A 25 -33.18 9.10 -8.71
N SER A 26 -33.55 9.54 -7.50
CA SER A 26 -32.61 10.05 -6.49
C SER A 26 -31.91 8.92 -5.71
N PHE A 27 -32.44 7.68 -5.75
CA PHE A 27 -31.88 6.56 -4.99
C PHE A 27 -30.77 5.79 -5.73
N VAL A 28 -30.55 6.06 -7.02
CA VAL A 28 -29.64 5.29 -7.90
C VAL A 28 -28.19 5.81 -7.90
N LEU A 29 -27.88 6.95 -7.26
CA LEU A 29 -26.53 7.55 -7.31
C LEU A 29 -25.70 7.39 -6.03
N VAL A 30 -26.11 6.56 -5.08
CA VAL A 30 -25.22 6.11 -4.00
C VAL A 30 -24.44 4.88 -4.48
N PHE A 31 -23.63 5.07 -5.52
CA PHE A 31 -22.56 4.10 -5.77
C PHE A 31 -21.61 4.19 -4.57
N PRO A 32 -21.33 3.08 -3.86
CA PRO A 32 -20.27 3.10 -2.87
C PRO A 32 -19.00 3.54 -3.60
N ARG A 33 -18.44 4.68 -3.19
CA ARG A 33 -17.09 5.06 -3.62
C ARG A 33 -16.20 3.93 -3.16
N GLU A 34 -15.81 3.06 -4.10
CA GLU A 34 -14.78 2.09 -3.83
C GLU A 34 -13.59 2.87 -3.29
N SER A 35 -13.23 2.59 -2.03
CA SER A 35 -12.03 3.11 -1.42
C SER A 35 -10.90 2.77 -2.37
N VAL A 36 -10.31 3.77 -3.03
CA VAL A 36 -9.20 3.57 -3.97
C VAL A 36 -8.09 2.85 -3.21
N ALA A 37 -8.02 1.54 -3.43
CA ALA A 37 -6.92 0.73 -2.98
C ALA A 37 -5.74 1.07 -3.90
N GLY A 38 -4.58 1.31 -3.31
CA GLY A 38 -3.36 1.30 -4.09
C GLY A 38 -2.98 -0.14 -4.45
N VAL A 39 -1.91 -0.29 -5.20
CA VAL A 39 -1.40 -1.60 -5.59
C VAL A 39 -0.09 -1.85 -4.87
N ALA A 40 -0.01 -2.97 -4.17
CA ALA A 40 1.26 -3.47 -3.67
C ALA A 40 1.85 -4.46 -4.66
N THR A 41 3.14 -4.30 -4.96
CA THR A 41 3.90 -5.25 -5.78
C THR A 41 4.78 -6.09 -4.87
N ILE A 42 4.75 -7.39 -5.11
CA ILE A 42 5.52 -8.39 -4.38
C ILE A 42 6.59 -8.91 -5.33
N PHE A 43 7.78 -9.12 -4.79
CA PHE A 43 8.95 -9.54 -5.53
C PHE A 43 9.44 -10.90 -5.03
N GLU A 44 10.33 -11.55 -5.79
CA GLU A 44 10.97 -12.81 -5.40
C GLU A 44 11.68 -12.66 -4.04
N GLY A 45 12.34 -11.53 -3.82
CA GLY A 45 12.86 -11.14 -2.50
C GLY A 45 11.73 -10.65 -1.58
N LEU A 46 11.39 -11.45 -0.55
CA LEU A 46 10.36 -11.11 0.45
C LEU A 46 10.69 -9.86 1.30
N ASN A 47 11.97 -9.49 1.32
CA ASN A 47 12.51 -8.32 2.02
C ASN A 47 12.20 -6.98 1.32
N PHE A 48 11.74 -6.98 0.07
CA PHE A 48 11.42 -5.77 -0.67
C PHE A 48 9.95 -5.71 -1.05
N VAL A 49 9.27 -4.64 -0.67
CA VAL A 49 7.84 -4.43 -0.99
C VAL A 49 7.62 -3.00 -1.42
N THR A 50 6.84 -2.82 -2.50
CA THR A 50 6.38 -1.51 -2.95
C THR A 50 4.88 -1.38 -2.82
N TYR A 51 4.43 -0.15 -2.66
CA TYR A 51 3.04 0.26 -2.65
C TYR A 51 2.89 1.54 -3.48
N GLN A 52 2.14 1.44 -4.56
CA GLN A 52 1.82 2.55 -5.44
C GLN A 52 0.39 3.03 -5.18
N SER A 53 0.22 4.33 -4.97
CA SER A 53 -1.09 4.96 -4.84
C SER A 53 -1.09 6.32 -5.51
N HIS A 54 -1.96 6.49 -6.50
CA HIS A 54 -2.03 7.67 -7.35
C HIS A 54 -0.64 8.07 -7.85
N ASP A 55 -0.11 9.18 -7.34
CA ASP A 55 1.15 9.80 -7.76
C ASP A 55 2.33 9.47 -6.83
N SER A 56 2.17 8.50 -5.92
CA SER A 56 3.21 8.14 -4.96
C SER A 56 3.66 6.69 -5.13
N LEU A 57 4.97 6.49 -5.01
CA LEU A 57 5.61 5.20 -4.84
C LEU A 57 6.21 5.16 -3.45
N ASN A 58 5.71 4.26 -2.62
CA ASN A 58 6.23 4.01 -1.27
C ASN A 58 6.76 2.58 -1.21
N GLY A 59 7.66 2.31 -0.29
CA GLY A 59 8.12 0.94 -0.07
C GLY A 59 9.00 0.80 1.15
N PHE A 60 9.44 -0.42 1.38
CA PHE A 60 10.48 -0.71 2.35
C PHE A 60 11.38 -1.84 1.84
N TYR A 61 12.61 -1.81 2.34
CA TYR A 61 13.50 -2.95 2.35
C TYR A 61 13.75 -3.35 3.80
N TYR A 62 13.72 -4.64 4.11
CA TYR A 62 14.09 -5.13 5.43
C TYR A 62 14.69 -6.53 5.36
N ALA A 63 15.97 -6.63 5.65
CA ALA A 63 16.71 -7.88 5.77
C ALA A 63 17.45 -7.93 7.10
N ARG A 64 17.32 -9.05 7.81
CA ARG A 64 17.91 -9.23 9.13
C ARG A 64 18.36 -10.67 9.28
N SER A 65 19.49 -10.84 9.96
CA SER A 65 19.98 -12.13 10.43
C SER A 65 20.51 -11.97 11.86
N GLY A 66 21.07 -13.04 12.43
CA GLY A 66 21.72 -12.97 13.73
C GLY A 66 22.92 -12.02 13.81
N ILE A 67 23.49 -11.60 12.66
CA ILE A 67 24.73 -10.80 12.60
C ILE A 67 24.58 -9.45 11.89
N PHE A 68 23.47 -9.20 11.17
CA PHE A 68 23.21 -7.92 10.52
C PHE A 68 21.74 -7.55 10.58
N SER A 69 21.46 -6.26 10.43
CA SER A 69 20.11 -5.71 10.25
C SER A 69 20.22 -4.55 9.29
N CYS A 70 19.61 -4.68 8.12
CA CYS A 70 19.49 -3.65 7.09
C CYS A 70 18.00 -3.37 6.88
N GLY A 71 17.59 -2.13 7.09
CA GLY A 71 16.20 -1.75 6.97
C GLY A 71 16.07 -0.28 6.65
N PHE A 72 15.18 0.04 5.72
CA PHE A 72 14.79 1.42 5.44
C PHE A 72 13.45 1.44 4.71
N LEU A 73 12.75 2.56 4.84
CA LEU A 73 11.60 2.89 4.03
C LEU A 73 12.01 3.84 2.90
N PHE A 74 11.20 3.93 1.86
CA PHE A 74 11.42 4.91 0.80
C PHE A 74 10.11 5.47 0.26
N VAL A 75 10.17 6.72 -0.19
CA VAL A 75 9.04 7.46 -0.76
C VAL A 75 9.50 8.27 -1.97
N GLY A 76 8.71 8.25 -3.04
CA GLY A 76 8.92 9.07 -4.24
C GLY A 76 7.62 9.51 -4.88
N VAL A 77 7.73 10.52 -5.74
CA VAL A 77 6.62 11.06 -6.54
C VAL A 77 6.74 10.59 -7.98
N LEU A 78 5.64 10.10 -8.55
CA LEU A 78 5.54 9.59 -9.91
C LEU A 78 5.26 10.70 -10.96
N SER A 79 5.34 11.97 -10.59
CA SER A 79 4.76 13.11 -11.35
C SER A 79 5.47 13.46 -12.66
N SER A 80 6.55 12.78 -13.04
CA SER A 80 6.99 12.66 -14.44
C SER A 80 8.12 11.62 -14.50
N PRO A 81 7.84 10.35 -14.82
CA PRO A 81 8.92 9.39 -14.95
C PRO A 81 9.81 9.81 -16.12
N GLN A 82 11.08 10.11 -15.83
CA GLN A 82 12.07 10.23 -16.89
C GLN A 82 12.23 8.83 -17.49
N LYS A 83 11.80 8.68 -18.75
CA LYS A 83 12.07 7.46 -19.52
C LYS A 83 13.53 7.49 -19.95
N ASN A 84 14.29 6.49 -19.55
CA ASN A 84 15.57 6.21 -20.20
C ASN A 84 15.33 5.37 -21.48
N ALA A 85 16.35 5.25 -22.33
CA ALA A 85 16.31 4.60 -23.64
C ALA A 85 15.69 3.18 -23.66
N ASP A 86 15.68 2.48 -22.52
CA ASP A 86 15.23 1.09 -22.38
C ASP A 86 13.85 0.91 -21.69
N SER A 87 12.94 1.88 -21.79
CA SER A 87 11.60 1.83 -21.15
C SER A 87 11.63 1.73 -19.61
N VAL A 88 12.75 2.11 -18.99
CA VAL A 88 12.90 2.21 -17.54
C VAL A 88 12.35 3.55 -17.08
N ASN A 89 11.34 3.51 -16.19
CA ASN A 89 10.87 4.73 -15.52
C ASN A 89 11.75 4.99 -14.30
N LEU A 90 12.31 6.20 -14.26
CA LEU A 90 13.12 6.67 -13.13
C LEU A 90 12.24 7.43 -12.14
N VAL A 91 12.24 6.99 -10.88
CA VAL A 91 11.54 7.64 -9.79
C VAL A 91 12.58 8.07 -8.75
N ARG A 92 12.78 9.38 -8.59
CA ARG A 92 13.61 9.86 -7.47
C ARG A 92 12.86 9.60 -6.17
N VAL A 93 13.58 9.00 -5.24
CA VAL A 93 13.06 8.63 -3.93
C VAL A 93 13.93 9.22 -2.84
N LYS A 94 13.32 9.43 -1.68
CA LYS A 94 14.02 9.63 -0.43
C LYS A 94 13.84 8.37 0.42
N THR A 95 14.96 7.80 0.85
CA THR A 95 14.98 6.69 1.80
C THR A 95 15.17 7.23 3.21
N PHE A 96 14.66 6.52 4.22
CA PHE A 96 14.72 6.94 5.61
C PHE A 96 14.50 5.76 6.57
N ASP A 97 14.94 5.91 7.82
CA ASP A 97 14.66 4.99 8.92
C ASP A 97 14.22 5.75 10.20
N PHE A 98 13.78 5.02 11.21
CA PHE A 98 13.41 5.56 12.51
C PHE A 98 14.57 5.55 13.49
N VAL A 99 14.53 6.45 14.49
CA VAL A 99 15.54 6.47 15.55
C VAL A 99 15.49 5.14 16.32
N PRO A 100 16.61 4.38 16.40
CA PRO A 100 16.63 3.13 17.13
C PRO A 100 16.16 3.28 18.58
N HIS A 101 15.40 2.30 19.06
CA HIS A 101 14.84 2.26 20.43
C HIS A 101 13.82 3.36 20.78
N VAL A 102 13.44 4.23 19.84
CA VAL A 102 12.36 5.21 20.02
C VAL A 102 11.10 4.69 19.31
N PRO A 103 10.01 4.38 20.03
CA PRO A 103 8.80 3.80 19.44
C PRO A 103 7.92 4.87 18.78
N ALA A 104 8.46 5.58 17.80
CA ALA A 104 7.79 6.64 17.05
C ALA A 104 7.98 6.42 15.55
N TYR A 105 6.89 6.02 14.86
CA TYR A 105 6.95 5.48 13.50
C TYR A 105 6.23 6.34 12.47
N THR A 106 6.09 7.65 12.71
CA THR A 106 5.55 8.61 11.74
C THR A 106 6.69 9.34 11.03
N TYR A 107 6.46 9.81 9.81
CA TYR A 107 7.51 10.43 8.98
C TYR A 107 8.22 11.64 9.63
N ASP A 108 7.51 12.40 10.47
CA ASP A 108 8.05 13.54 11.23
C ASP A 108 8.94 13.11 12.42
N LYS A 109 8.92 11.82 12.76
CA LYS A 109 9.72 11.19 13.83
C LYS A 109 10.82 10.29 13.30
N ARG A 110 11.01 10.22 11.98
CA ARG A 110 12.16 9.54 11.36
C ARG A 110 13.48 10.15 11.84
N ASP A 111 14.57 9.41 11.73
CA ASP A 111 15.91 9.94 11.97
C ASP A 111 16.39 10.71 10.73
N PRO A 112 16.47 12.06 10.75
CA PRO A 112 16.85 12.83 9.56
C PRO A 112 18.30 12.57 9.14
N ARG A 113 19.14 11.99 10.01
CA ARG A 113 20.52 11.61 9.69
C ARG A 113 20.60 10.34 8.86
N SER A 114 19.51 9.57 8.80
CA SER A 114 19.37 8.37 7.98
C SER A 114 18.74 8.67 6.62
N ASP A 115 18.33 9.92 6.37
CA ASP A 115 17.75 10.30 5.09
C ASP A 115 18.82 10.22 3.99
N ILE A 116 18.56 9.38 3.00
CA ILE A 116 19.46 9.20 1.84
C ILE A 116 18.62 9.30 0.57
N ASP A 117 19.01 10.18 -0.34
CA ASP A 117 18.39 10.28 -1.66
C ASP A 117 18.71 9.04 -2.51
N GLY A 118 17.84 8.74 -3.48
CA GLY A 118 18.04 7.59 -4.34
C GLY A 118 17.17 7.61 -5.58
N THR A 119 17.28 6.53 -6.34
CA THR A 119 16.53 6.33 -7.57
C THR A 119 15.97 4.91 -7.60
N VAL A 120 14.66 4.81 -7.82
CA VAL A 120 14.00 3.56 -8.17
C VAL A 120 13.87 3.49 -9.68
N TYR A 121 14.33 2.37 -10.24
CA TYR A 121 14.28 2.04 -11.65
C TYR A 121 13.17 1.02 -11.86
N VAL A 122 12.09 1.42 -12.52
CA VAL A 122 10.95 0.55 -12.79
C VAL A 122 11.02 0.06 -14.23
N ALA A 123 11.27 -1.23 -14.40
CA ALA A 123 11.26 -1.92 -15.68
C ALA A 123 10.04 -2.86 -15.78
N PRO A 124 9.68 -3.35 -16.98
CA PRO A 124 8.68 -4.42 -17.10
C PRO A 124 9.08 -5.64 -16.27
N GLY A 125 8.24 -6.02 -15.30
CA GLY A 125 8.43 -7.22 -14.46
C GLY A 125 9.58 -7.15 -13.45
N SER A 126 10.25 -6.00 -13.28
CA SER A 126 11.33 -5.87 -12.30
C SER A 126 11.46 -4.45 -11.78
N ILE A 127 12.09 -4.32 -10.63
CA ILE A 127 12.42 -3.03 -10.03
C ILE A 127 13.82 -3.08 -9.46
N SER A 128 14.53 -1.97 -9.51
CA SER A 128 15.83 -1.82 -8.87
C SER A 128 15.85 -0.54 -8.04
N LEU A 129 16.60 -0.55 -6.96
CA LEU A 129 16.82 0.60 -6.09
C LEU A 129 18.32 0.88 -6.02
N LYS A 130 18.67 2.14 -6.25
CA LYS A 130 19.98 2.70 -5.93
C LYS A 130 19.82 3.83 -4.92
N THR A 131 20.69 3.89 -3.94
CA THR A 131 20.84 5.03 -3.01
C THR A 131 22.11 5.80 -3.33
N ASP A 132 22.08 7.11 -3.09
CA ASP A 132 23.21 8.02 -3.39
C ASP A 132 24.36 7.80 -2.39
N SER A 133 24.08 7.19 -1.23
CA SER A 133 25.06 6.65 -0.28
C SER A 133 24.58 5.36 0.37
N PRO A 134 25.47 4.55 0.97
CA PRO A 134 25.07 3.31 1.64
C PRO A 134 24.29 3.54 2.93
N HIS A 135 23.30 2.68 3.20
CA HIS A 135 22.63 2.60 4.49
C HIS A 135 23.47 1.84 5.52
N ALA A 136 23.39 2.27 6.78
CA ALA A 136 24.01 1.54 7.89
C ALA A 136 23.42 0.13 7.99
N GLY A 137 24.28 -0.88 8.16
CA GLY A 137 23.87 -2.29 8.24
C GLY A 137 23.61 -2.98 6.89
N CYS A 138 23.54 -2.23 5.79
CA CYS A 138 23.27 -2.75 4.45
C CYS A 138 24.54 -3.14 3.67
N GLN A 139 25.72 -2.63 4.04
CA GLN A 139 27.01 -2.88 3.36
C GLN A 139 27.58 -4.30 3.54
N SER A 140 26.77 -5.33 3.28
CA SER A 140 27.08 -6.74 3.48
C SER A 140 26.19 -7.60 2.57
N ALA A 141 26.01 -8.89 2.92
CA ALA A 141 25.02 -9.76 2.28
C ALA A 141 23.58 -9.22 2.35
N ALA A 142 23.33 -8.21 3.20
CA ALA A 142 22.06 -7.54 3.35
C ALA A 142 21.72 -6.53 2.22
N GLY A 143 22.60 -6.33 1.23
CA GLY A 143 22.32 -5.54 0.03
C GLY A 143 23.00 -4.17 -0.03
N MET A 144 23.76 -3.91 -1.10
CA MET A 144 24.63 -2.72 -1.22
C MET A 144 23.92 -1.46 -1.73
N PHE A 145 22.90 -1.59 -2.58
CA PHE A 145 22.12 -0.50 -3.18
C PHE A 145 22.93 0.65 -3.82
N ASP A 146 24.19 0.44 -4.22
CA ASP A 146 25.09 1.49 -4.73
C ASP A 146 25.19 1.53 -6.27
N ALA A 147 24.73 0.47 -6.94
CA ALA A 147 24.80 0.32 -8.38
C ALA A 147 23.42 0.42 -9.07
N PRO A 148 23.32 1.12 -10.22
CA PRO A 148 22.12 1.13 -11.05
C PRO A 148 21.94 -0.22 -11.78
N PRO A 149 20.73 -0.54 -12.28
CA PRO A 149 20.51 -1.76 -13.05
C PRO A 149 21.44 -1.84 -14.27
N GLY A 150 21.96 -3.04 -14.54
CA GLY A 150 22.93 -3.29 -15.63
C GLY A 150 24.40 -3.19 -15.20
N GLU A 151 24.69 -2.59 -14.04
CA GLU A 151 26.03 -2.58 -13.46
C GLU A 151 26.23 -3.71 -12.45
N ARG A 152 27.49 -4.09 -12.22
CA ARG A 152 27.85 -5.11 -11.24
C ARG A 152 27.45 -4.64 -9.84
N GLY A 153 26.71 -5.47 -9.11
CA GLY A 153 26.25 -5.17 -7.75
C GLY A 153 24.85 -4.55 -7.68
N ALA A 154 24.19 -4.35 -8.83
CA ALA A 154 22.83 -3.83 -8.86
C ALA A 154 21.86 -4.71 -8.09
N SER A 155 21.08 -4.09 -7.19
CA SER A 155 20.00 -4.78 -6.48
C SER A 155 18.75 -4.76 -7.35
N VAL A 156 18.41 -5.91 -7.96
CA VAL A 156 17.27 -6.07 -8.86
C VAL A 156 16.30 -7.08 -8.25
N PHE A 157 15.02 -6.70 -8.21
CA PHE A 157 13.94 -7.50 -7.64
C PHE A 157 12.95 -7.84 -8.76
N ALA A 158 12.80 -9.12 -9.07
CA ALA A 158 11.83 -9.60 -10.05
C ALA A 158 10.41 -9.63 -9.44
N GLU A 159 9.43 -9.12 -10.17
CA GLU A 159 8.02 -9.09 -9.74
C GLU A 159 7.43 -10.49 -9.80
N VAL A 160 6.83 -10.95 -8.69
CA VAL A 160 6.08 -12.21 -8.63
C VAL A 160 4.57 -11.99 -8.65
N GLY A 161 4.11 -10.79 -8.30
CA GLY A 161 2.69 -10.48 -8.38
C GLY A 161 2.30 -9.13 -7.78
N LYS A 162 1.04 -8.80 -7.98
CA LYS A 162 0.40 -7.57 -7.50
C LYS A 162 -0.88 -7.89 -6.74
N LEU A 163 -1.17 -7.08 -5.73
CA LEU A 163 -2.42 -7.18 -4.99
C LEU A 163 -2.96 -5.81 -4.57
N PRO A 164 -4.29 -5.64 -4.49
CA PRO A 164 -4.90 -4.47 -3.89
C PRO A 164 -4.45 -4.32 -2.43
N ALA A 165 -4.04 -3.12 -2.07
CA ALA A 165 -3.63 -2.79 -0.72
C ALA A 165 -4.09 -1.40 -0.28
N SER A 166 -4.29 -1.25 1.02
CA SER A 166 -4.59 0.03 1.65
C SER A 166 -3.33 0.80 2.07
N GLY A 167 -2.15 0.17 2.00
CA GLY A 167 -0.86 0.78 2.29
C GLY A 167 0.10 -0.15 3.01
N ILE A 168 1.33 0.33 3.13
CA ILE A 168 2.37 -0.20 4.01
C ILE A 168 2.26 0.55 5.35
N PHE A 169 2.37 -0.17 6.45
CA PHE A 169 2.23 0.35 7.81
C PHE A 169 3.33 -0.20 8.71
N VAL A 170 3.58 0.50 9.82
CA VAL A 170 4.39 0.02 10.93
C VAL A 170 3.47 -0.31 12.11
N VAL A 171 3.72 -1.43 12.78
CA VAL A 171 3.03 -1.75 14.03
C VAL A 171 3.54 -0.79 15.11
N GLY A 172 2.67 0.09 15.64
CA GLY A 172 3.05 1.09 16.65
C GLY A 172 3.03 0.59 18.09
N LYS A 173 2.33 -0.52 18.34
CA LYS A 173 2.21 -1.16 19.65
C LYS A 173 1.96 -2.65 19.47
N LYS A 174 2.23 -3.47 20.49
CA LYS A 174 1.97 -4.91 20.45
C LYS A 174 0.57 -5.21 19.88
N ALA A 175 0.51 -5.96 18.78
CA ALA A 175 -0.70 -6.19 18.01
C ALA A 175 -0.98 -7.68 17.91
N PHE A 176 -2.05 -8.15 18.54
CA PHE A 176 -2.43 -9.56 18.45
C PHE A 176 -3.20 -9.84 17.17
N PHE A 177 -3.07 -11.06 16.67
CA PHE A 177 -3.91 -11.55 15.58
C PHE A 177 -5.31 -11.93 16.08
N TYR A 178 -6.28 -11.88 15.17
CA TYR A 178 -7.70 -12.09 15.42
C TYR A 178 -8.35 -12.98 14.34
N ARG A 179 -9.36 -13.75 14.73
CA ARG A 179 -10.25 -14.46 13.79
C ARG A 179 -11.45 -13.59 13.41
N ILE A 180 -11.68 -13.35 12.11
CA ILE A 180 -12.73 -12.44 11.61
C ILE A 180 -14.08 -13.11 11.31
N GLU A 181 -14.38 -14.15 12.08
CA GLU A 181 -15.74 -14.65 12.28
C GLU A 181 -16.15 -14.72 13.75
N ASN A 182 -15.29 -14.36 14.70
CA ASN A 182 -15.62 -14.36 16.14
C ASN A 182 -14.93 -13.25 16.97
N GLU A 183 -14.17 -12.33 16.35
CA GLU A 183 -13.40 -11.26 17.03
C GLU A 183 -12.53 -11.74 18.22
N VAL A 184 -12.26 -13.04 18.29
CA VAL A 184 -11.42 -13.67 19.32
C VAL A 184 -9.97 -13.45 18.97
N LYS A 185 -9.23 -12.96 19.95
CA LYS A 185 -7.78 -12.78 19.92
C LYS A 185 -7.07 -14.14 19.94
N THR A 186 -6.03 -14.29 19.12
CA THR A 186 -5.16 -15.47 19.14
C THR A 186 -3.94 -15.25 20.03
N LYS A 187 -3.08 -16.27 20.16
CA LYS A 187 -1.83 -16.17 20.93
C LYS A 187 -0.73 -15.48 20.14
N GLU A 188 -0.78 -15.50 18.81
CA GLU A 188 0.20 -14.84 17.95
C GLU A 188 0.05 -13.32 17.99
N TYR A 189 1.17 -12.61 17.86
CA TYR A 189 1.21 -11.16 17.84
C TYR A 189 2.41 -10.62 17.08
N LEU A 190 2.31 -9.37 16.66
CA LEU A 190 3.40 -8.57 16.12
C LEU A 190 3.89 -7.58 17.18
N LEU A 191 5.19 -7.32 17.15
CA LEU A 191 5.86 -6.36 18.02
C LEU A 191 5.86 -4.96 17.39
N PRO A 192 6.02 -3.90 18.21
CA PRO A 192 6.26 -2.55 17.69
C PRO A 192 7.46 -2.54 16.74
N GLY A 193 7.35 -1.81 15.62
CA GLY A 193 8.39 -1.71 14.59
C GLY A 193 8.23 -2.70 13.43
N SER A 194 7.37 -3.73 13.53
CA SER A 194 7.12 -4.64 12.41
C SER A 194 6.50 -3.92 11.20
N PHE A 195 7.12 -4.03 10.03
CA PHE A 195 6.57 -3.57 8.75
C PHE A 195 5.51 -4.53 8.23
N VAL A 196 4.34 -4.01 7.87
CA VAL A 196 3.24 -4.83 7.37
C VAL A 196 2.56 -4.21 6.16
N LEU A 197 2.06 -5.06 5.27
CA LEU A 197 1.22 -4.66 4.17
C LEU A 197 -0.26 -4.91 4.54
N ALA A 198 -1.10 -3.88 4.58
CA ALA A 198 -2.51 -4.04 4.90
C ALA A 198 -3.35 -4.13 3.60
N THR A 199 -4.01 -5.27 3.38
CA THR A 199 -4.67 -5.60 2.10
C THR A 199 -6.19 -5.49 2.15
N LYS A 200 -6.81 -5.69 3.32
CA LYS A 200 -8.27 -5.57 3.52
C LYS A 200 -8.58 -4.85 4.82
N LYS A 201 -9.74 -4.19 4.88
CA LYS A 201 -10.26 -3.55 6.10
C LYS A 201 -11.68 -4.04 6.39
N LYS A 202 -11.98 -4.32 7.67
CA LYS A 202 -13.31 -4.73 8.13
C LYS A 202 -13.48 -4.34 9.60
N LYS A 203 -14.53 -3.57 9.93
CA LYS A 203 -14.95 -3.24 11.32
C LYS A 203 -13.81 -2.85 12.28
N GLY A 204 -12.92 -1.93 11.87
CA GLY A 204 -11.80 -1.48 12.72
C GLY A 204 -10.60 -2.45 12.78
N PHE A 205 -10.61 -3.50 11.97
CA PHE A 205 -9.50 -4.42 11.75
C PHE A 205 -8.94 -4.27 10.33
N SER A 206 -7.66 -4.58 10.19
CA SER A 206 -6.96 -4.67 8.93
C SER A 206 -6.37 -6.07 8.76
N PHE A 207 -6.57 -6.68 7.60
CA PHE A 207 -5.89 -7.92 7.24
C PHE A 207 -4.51 -7.54 6.74
N VAL A 208 -3.49 -8.01 7.46
CA VAL A 208 -2.10 -7.68 7.18
C VAL A 208 -1.34 -8.89 6.71
N ARG A 209 -0.38 -8.63 5.83
CA ARG A 209 0.69 -9.55 5.45
C ARG A 209 2.00 -9.04 6.07
N TYR A 210 2.72 -9.94 6.71
CA TYR A 210 3.99 -9.71 7.39
C TYR A 210 5.00 -10.76 6.94
N VAL A 211 6.27 -10.41 6.83
CA VAL A 211 7.36 -11.36 6.60
C VAL A 211 8.14 -11.42 7.90
N ASP A 212 8.23 -12.61 8.50
CA ASP A 212 8.92 -12.79 9.78
C ASP A 212 10.45 -12.83 9.56
N PRO A 213 11.18 -11.75 9.91
CA PRO A 213 12.61 -11.67 9.70
C PRO A 213 13.38 -12.61 10.64
N ASP A 214 12.80 -12.99 11.78
CA ASP A 214 13.45 -13.83 12.79
C ASP A 214 13.07 -15.32 12.65
N SER A 215 12.32 -15.68 11.60
CA SER A 215 12.03 -17.08 11.29
C SER A 215 13.31 -17.80 10.86
N GLN A 216 13.52 -19.02 11.38
CA GLN A 216 14.64 -19.88 10.99
C GLN A 216 14.45 -20.53 9.60
N ILE A 217 13.57 -19.96 8.79
CA ILE A 217 13.23 -20.45 7.46
C ILE A 217 14.03 -19.62 6.46
N ASP A 218 14.51 -20.25 5.39
CA ASP A 218 15.28 -19.61 4.33
C ASP A 218 14.61 -18.34 3.79
N ASP A 219 15.43 -17.35 3.43
CA ASP A 219 14.97 -15.96 3.29
C ASP A 219 13.87 -15.74 2.24
N ASP A 220 13.82 -16.61 1.23
CA ASP A 220 12.90 -16.64 0.10
C ASP A 220 11.72 -17.62 0.28
N ASP A 221 11.68 -18.42 1.34
CA ASP A 221 10.59 -19.38 1.56
C ASP A 221 9.28 -18.64 1.87
N PRO A 222 8.20 -18.88 1.10
CA PRO A 222 6.90 -18.25 1.32
C PRO A 222 6.30 -18.55 2.71
N LYS A 223 6.75 -19.58 3.42
CA LYS A 223 6.34 -19.88 4.81
C LYS A 223 6.74 -18.79 5.81
N ARG A 224 7.69 -17.92 5.47
CA ARG A 224 8.01 -16.71 6.26
C ARG A 224 6.87 -15.70 6.27
N VAL A 225 5.95 -15.80 5.32
CA VAL A 225 4.82 -14.88 5.19
C VAL A 225 3.73 -15.28 6.19
N VAL A 226 3.56 -14.44 7.21
CA VAL A 226 2.45 -14.55 8.15
C VAL A 226 1.37 -13.57 7.74
N SER A 227 0.11 -14.02 7.71
CA SER A 227 -1.03 -13.16 7.41
C SER A 227 -2.13 -13.34 8.44
N GLY A 228 -2.85 -12.26 8.73
CA GLY A 228 -3.95 -12.31 9.68
C GLY A 228 -4.56 -10.96 9.95
N TRP A 229 -5.66 -10.95 10.70
CA TRP A 229 -6.33 -9.72 11.07
C TRP A 229 -5.76 -9.15 12.36
N ILE A 230 -5.48 -7.84 12.36
CA ILE A 230 -5.10 -7.09 13.56
C ILE A 230 -5.96 -5.86 13.69
N ARG A 231 -5.99 -5.24 14.88
CA ARG A 231 -6.68 -3.96 15.07
C ARG A 231 -6.00 -2.87 14.24
N THR A 232 -6.79 -2.14 13.45
CA THR A 232 -6.29 -1.02 12.63
C THR A 232 -5.67 0.07 13.51
N SER A 233 -6.13 0.24 14.75
CA SER A 233 -5.56 1.20 15.72
C SER A 233 -4.18 0.82 16.26
N SER A 234 -3.63 -0.32 15.86
CA SER A 234 -2.22 -0.67 16.11
C SER A 234 -1.30 -0.31 14.95
N LEU A 235 -1.84 0.12 13.81
CA LEU A 235 -1.09 0.49 12.62
C LEU A 235 -0.80 1.98 12.58
N VAL A 236 0.43 2.32 12.23
CA VAL A 236 0.92 3.68 12.01
C VAL A 236 1.32 3.81 10.55
N ASN A 237 0.91 4.89 9.89
CA ASN A 237 1.38 5.22 8.55
C ASN A 237 2.77 5.89 8.66
N PRO A 238 3.83 5.27 8.14
CA PRO A 238 5.18 5.81 8.26
C PRO A 238 5.51 6.86 7.19
N PHE A 239 4.69 6.97 6.15
CA PHE A 239 4.96 7.85 5.02
C PHE A 239 4.41 9.26 5.25
N PRO A 240 5.01 10.27 4.60
CA PRO A 240 4.51 11.64 4.71
C PRO A 240 3.09 11.73 4.18
N LEU A 241 2.26 12.52 4.86
CA LEU A 241 0.98 12.93 4.30
C LEU A 241 1.21 13.81 3.08
N LYS A 242 0.25 13.82 2.14
CA LYS A 242 0.33 14.62 0.90
C LYS A 242 0.77 16.06 1.22
N GLY A 243 1.80 16.54 0.53
CA GLY A 243 2.36 17.89 0.67
C GLY A 243 3.44 18.07 1.75
N LYS A 244 3.94 16.99 2.36
CA LYS A 244 5.03 17.02 3.36
C LYS A 244 6.28 16.22 2.95
N GLN A 245 6.51 16.05 1.65
CA GLN A 245 7.70 15.40 1.09
C GLN A 245 8.82 16.41 0.85
#